data_AF-A0A8S2TUT5-F1
#
_entry.id   AF-A0A8S2TUT5-F1
#
_cell.length_a   1.000
_cell.length_b   1.000
_cell.length_c   1.000
_cell.angle_alpha   90.00
_cell.angle_beta   90.00
_cell.angle_gamma   90.00
#
_symmetry.space_group_name_H-M   'P 1'
#
loop_
_entity.id
_entity.type
_entity.pdbx_description
1 polymer ?
#
loop_
_entity_poly.entity_id
_entity_poly.type
_entity_poly.pdbx_seq_one_letter_code
_entity_poly.pdbx_strand_id
1 'polypeptide(L)'
;SAIDNNMMTYNLSAWLGGITSQDDSASVSFTFLDTCYGLLGTSGTIGPVKALDRSSQTELLYRSTSGSVLPNTRYVNIQVVITRFSGSTSNGDVDDISLVFFI
;
A
#
# COMPACT_ATOMS: atom_id res chain seq x y z
N SER A 1 4.08 -12.32 22.54
CA SER A 1 3.85 -10.87 22.41
C SER A 1 2.42 -10.61 21.95
N ALA A 2 1.95 -9.36 21.83
CA ALA A 2 0.62 -9.10 21.26
C ALA A 2 0.48 -9.61 19.80
N ILE A 3 1.58 -9.58 19.03
CA ILE A 3 1.66 -10.15 17.69
C ILE A 3 1.41 -11.66 17.73
N ASP A 4 2.13 -12.40 18.60
CA ASP A 4 2.06 -13.87 18.62
C ASP A 4 0.72 -14.42 19.14
N ASN A 5 0.01 -13.62 19.93
CA ASN A 5 -1.30 -13.97 20.48
C ASN A 5 -2.46 -13.49 19.58
N ASN A 6 -2.17 -13.05 18.35
CA ASN A 6 -3.17 -12.63 17.37
C ASN A 6 -4.06 -11.46 17.87
N MET A 7 -3.47 -10.55 18.66
CA MET A 7 -4.17 -9.39 19.25
C MET A 7 -3.91 -8.08 18.51
N MET A 8 -3.02 -8.08 17.53
CA MET A 8 -2.59 -6.87 16.82
C MET A 8 -3.38 -6.69 15.52
N THR A 9 -3.77 -5.45 15.26
CA THR A 9 -4.41 -4.97 14.03
C THR A 9 -3.46 -3.98 13.32
N TYR A 10 -3.62 -3.81 12.03
CA TYR A 10 -2.92 -2.80 11.24
C TYR A 10 -3.90 -1.88 10.50
N ASN A 11 -3.42 -0.66 10.19
CA ASN A 11 -3.99 0.21 9.17
C ASN A 11 -2.85 0.66 8.23
N LEU A 12 -3.00 0.37 6.94
CA LEU A 12 -2.15 0.89 5.88
C LEU A 12 -2.90 2.03 5.21
N SER A 13 -2.24 3.18 5.04
CA SER A 13 -2.78 4.30 4.27
C SER A 13 -1.72 5.01 3.46
N ALA A 14 -2.13 5.67 2.38
CA ALA A 14 -1.31 6.61 1.63
C ALA A 14 -2.21 7.52 0.78
N TRP A 15 -1.63 8.59 0.25
CA TRP A 15 -2.22 9.40 -0.80
C TRP A 15 -1.66 8.93 -2.13
N LEU A 16 -2.53 8.46 -3.03
CA LEU A 16 -2.14 7.85 -4.31
C LEU A 16 -2.80 8.58 -5.46
N GLY A 17 -2.07 8.85 -6.54
CA GLY A 17 -2.67 9.55 -7.66
C GLY A 17 -1.77 9.72 -8.85
N GLY A 18 -1.92 10.86 -9.52
CA GLY A 18 -1.19 11.18 -10.74
C GLY A 18 -1.77 12.38 -11.47
N ILE A 19 -1.37 12.55 -12.73
CA ILE A 19 -1.56 13.79 -13.48
C ILE A 19 -2.69 13.67 -14.52
N THR A 20 -3.65 14.60 -14.51
CA THR A 20 -4.71 14.76 -15.53
C THR A 20 -5.39 13.43 -15.91
N SER A 21 -5.63 13.17 -17.21
CA SER A 21 -6.24 11.94 -17.70
C SER A 21 -5.23 10.81 -17.97
N GLN A 22 -4.01 10.86 -17.41
CA GLN A 22 -3.01 9.82 -17.62
C GLN A 22 -3.31 8.61 -16.73
N ASP A 23 -3.35 7.42 -17.32
CA ASP A 23 -3.66 6.15 -16.64
C ASP A 23 -2.44 5.48 -15.97
N ASP A 24 -1.30 6.18 -15.90
CA ASP A 24 -0.25 5.79 -14.96
C ASP A 24 -0.84 5.69 -13.56
N SER A 25 -0.36 4.71 -12.80
CA SER A 25 -0.98 4.37 -11.54
C SER A 25 0.03 4.09 -10.45
N ALA A 26 -0.40 4.31 -9.22
CA ALA A 26 0.38 4.02 -8.03
C ALA A 26 -0.39 3.11 -7.08
N SER A 27 0.30 2.13 -6.51
CA SER A 27 -0.18 1.27 -5.44
C SER A 27 0.88 1.10 -4.36
N VAL A 28 0.41 0.80 -3.15
CA VAL A 28 1.27 0.43 -2.01
C VAL A 28 0.75 -0.86 -1.42
N SER A 29 1.63 -1.82 -1.21
CA SER A 29 1.36 -3.02 -0.44
C SER A 29 2.43 -3.17 0.63
N PHE A 30 2.19 -4.05 1.60
CA PHE A 30 3.28 -4.58 2.42
C PHE A 30 3.26 -6.10 2.39
N THR A 31 4.12 -6.80 3.12
CA THR A 31 4.04 -8.26 3.36
C THR A 31 4.55 -8.57 4.76
N PHE A 32 3.95 -9.56 5.42
CA PHE A 32 4.41 -10.03 6.73
C PHE A 32 5.50 -11.09 6.58
N LEU A 33 6.59 -10.94 7.32
CA LEU A 33 7.73 -11.85 7.29
C LEU A 33 8.08 -12.35 8.70
N ASP A 34 8.52 -13.61 8.78
CA ASP A 34 9.01 -14.22 10.02
C ASP A 34 10.46 -13.81 10.36
N THR A 35 11.02 -14.36 11.44
CA THR A 35 12.42 -14.11 11.88
C THR A 35 13.48 -14.41 10.82
N CYS A 36 13.18 -15.28 9.87
CA CYS A 36 14.06 -15.75 8.81
C CYS A 36 13.78 -15.05 7.47
N TYR A 37 12.95 -13.99 7.46
CA TYR A 37 12.45 -13.32 6.26
C TYR A 37 11.57 -14.20 5.36
N GLY A 38 11.01 -15.29 5.90
CA GLY A 38 10.03 -16.13 5.22
C GLY A 38 8.67 -15.44 5.14
N LEU A 39 7.99 -15.56 4.00
CA LEU A 39 6.63 -15.02 3.80
C LEU A 39 5.62 -15.74 4.69
N LEU A 40 4.88 -14.97 5.50
CA LEU A 40 3.84 -15.52 6.39
C LEU A 40 2.45 -15.56 5.75
N GLY A 41 2.19 -14.76 4.71
CA GLY A 41 0.91 -14.75 4.02
C GLY A 41 0.55 -13.41 3.38
N THR A 42 -0.72 -13.31 2.94
CA THR A 42 -1.27 -12.16 2.24
C THR A 42 -1.34 -10.92 3.14
N SER A 43 -1.16 -9.77 2.51
CA SER A 43 -0.95 -8.48 3.15
C SER A 43 -1.98 -7.45 2.74
N GLY A 44 -1.93 -6.26 3.35
CA GLY A 44 -2.71 -5.12 2.91
C GLY A 44 -2.14 -4.53 1.61
N THR A 45 -3.03 -4.17 0.68
CA THR A 45 -2.72 -3.41 -0.54
C THR A 45 -3.73 -2.28 -0.70
N ILE A 46 -3.25 -1.10 -1.11
CA ILE A 46 -4.05 0.06 -1.50
C ILE A 46 -3.66 0.48 -2.93
N GLY A 47 -4.65 0.96 -3.69
CA GLY A 47 -4.51 1.19 -5.12
C GLY A 47 -4.60 -0.10 -5.94
N PRO A 48 -4.30 -0.05 -7.26
CA PRO A 48 -3.81 1.11 -7.99
C PRO A 48 -4.85 2.24 -8.05
N VAL A 49 -4.39 3.49 -8.05
CA VAL A 49 -5.22 4.66 -8.42
C VAL A 49 -4.90 5.07 -9.86
N LYS A 50 -5.92 5.08 -10.73
CA LYS A 50 -5.85 5.44 -12.15
C LYS A 50 -6.55 6.78 -12.43
N ALA A 51 -6.56 7.23 -13.69
CA ALA A 51 -7.22 8.48 -14.06
C ALA A 51 -8.73 8.46 -13.74
N LEU A 52 -9.40 7.33 -13.96
CA LEU A 52 -10.83 7.20 -13.68
C LEU A 52 -11.16 7.40 -12.20
N ASP A 53 -10.34 6.88 -11.29
CA ASP A 53 -10.50 7.07 -9.85
C ASP A 53 -10.43 8.55 -9.46
N ARG A 54 -9.59 9.31 -10.17
CA ARG A 54 -9.35 10.76 -10.01
C ARG A 54 -10.29 11.65 -10.81
N SER A 55 -11.29 11.07 -11.48
CA SER A 55 -12.14 11.80 -12.44
C SER A 55 -11.33 12.61 -13.47
N SER A 56 -10.18 12.07 -13.89
CA SER A 56 -9.20 12.68 -14.79
C SER A 56 -8.58 14.01 -14.31
N GLN A 57 -8.55 14.28 -13.01
CA GLN A 57 -7.92 15.46 -12.40
C GLN A 57 -6.50 15.15 -11.88
N THR A 58 -5.61 16.14 -11.87
CA THR A 58 -4.34 16.02 -11.15
C THR A 58 -4.59 16.11 -9.66
N GLU A 59 -4.55 14.98 -8.96
CA GLU A 59 -4.79 14.92 -7.52
C GLU A 59 -4.19 13.63 -6.93
N LEU A 60 -4.03 13.64 -5.61
CA LEU A 60 -3.82 12.43 -4.83
C LEU A 60 -5.11 12.11 -4.08
N LEU A 61 -5.46 10.83 -4.07
CA LEU A 61 -6.61 10.32 -3.34
C LEU A 61 -6.14 9.47 -2.16
N TYR A 62 -6.67 9.78 -0.98
CA TYR A 62 -6.45 8.95 0.19
C TYR A 62 -7.00 7.54 -0.04
N ARG A 63 -6.18 6.54 0.25
CA ARG A 63 -6.57 5.12 0.25
C ARG A 63 -6.09 4.50 1.54
N SER A 64 -6.94 3.66 2.13
CA SER A 64 -6.59 2.91 3.33
C SER A 64 -7.18 1.52 3.32
N THR A 65 -6.49 0.58 3.99
CA THR A 65 -7.00 -0.75 4.29
C THR A 65 -6.53 -1.17 5.69
N SER A 66 -7.27 -2.06 6.33
CA SER A 66 -6.96 -2.56 7.67
C SER A 66 -7.18 -4.07 7.76
N GLY A 67 -6.50 -4.70 8.70
CA GLY A 67 -6.66 -6.13 8.96
C GLY A 67 -5.87 -6.58 10.19
N SER A 68 -5.88 -7.88 10.46
CA SER A 68 -5.08 -8.44 11.55
C SER A 68 -3.63 -8.63 11.15
N VAL A 69 -2.73 -8.46 12.10
CA VAL A 69 -1.31 -8.84 11.95
C VAL A 69 -1.19 -10.34 12.11
N LEU A 70 -0.49 -11.01 11.20
CA LEU A 70 -0.28 -12.45 11.29
C LEU A 70 0.65 -12.80 12.47
N PRO A 71 0.35 -13.85 13.25
CA PRO A 71 1.26 -14.35 14.28
C PRO A 71 2.64 -14.65 13.70
N ASN A 72 3.67 -14.57 14.55
CA ASN A 72 5.08 -14.75 14.16
C ASN A 72 5.66 -13.65 13.24
N THR A 73 4.91 -12.60 12.90
CA THR A 73 5.46 -11.45 12.19
C THR A 73 6.61 -10.82 12.98
N ARG A 74 7.74 -10.59 12.31
CA ARG A 74 8.91 -9.90 12.87
C ARG A 74 9.46 -8.81 11.95
N TYR A 75 9.17 -8.90 10.66
CA TYR A 75 9.44 -7.83 9.71
C TYR A 75 8.23 -7.58 8.83
N VAL A 76 8.20 -6.38 8.25
CA VAL A 76 7.34 -6.07 7.11
C VAL A 76 8.18 -5.56 5.97
N ASN A 77 7.86 -5.98 4.75
CA ASN A 77 8.39 -5.37 3.53
C ASN A 77 7.29 -4.52 2.92
N ILE A 78 7.54 -3.21 2.73
CA ILE A 78 6.61 -2.30 2.06
C ILE A 78 7.06 -2.16 0.61
N GLN A 79 6.14 -2.36 -0.33
CA GLN A 79 6.36 -2.21 -1.75
C GLN A 79 5.50 -1.08 -2.31
N VAL A 80 6.16 -0.13 -2.98
CA VAL A 80 5.50 0.89 -3.78
C VAL A 80 5.67 0.52 -5.24
N VAL A 81 4.57 0.47 -5.99
CA VAL A 81 4.59 0.20 -7.43
C VAL A 81 3.98 1.38 -8.14
N ILE A 82 4.79 2.00 -9.00
CA ILE A 82 4.34 3.01 -9.96
C ILE A 82 4.36 2.35 -11.33
N THR A 83 3.18 2.14 -11.92
CA THR A 83 3.02 1.47 -13.21
C THR A 83 2.76 2.50 -14.29
N ARG A 84 3.68 2.55 -15.26
CA ARG A 84 3.51 3.38 -16.46
C ARG A 84 2.53 2.73 -17.44
N PHE A 85 1.56 3.49 -17.92
CA PHE A 85 0.58 3.01 -18.91
C PHE A 85 0.99 3.32 -20.35
N SER A 86 1.47 4.54 -20.63
CA SER A 86 1.88 4.97 -21.98
C SER A 86 3.03 5.98 -21.95
N GLY A 87 3.44 6.56 -23.09
CA GLY A 87 4.50 7.58 -23.15
C GLY A 87 5.91 7.07 -22.81
N SER A 88 6.79 7.97 -22.38
CA SER A 88 8.18 7.66 -21.98
C SER A 88 8.47 7.90 -20.48
N THR A 89 7.53 8.50 -19.76
CA THR A 89 7.62 8.82 -18.33
C THR A 89 6.43 8.22 -17.59
N SER A 90 6.58 8.03 -16.27
CA SER A 90 5.49 7.56 -15.40
C SER A 90 5.08 8.72 -14.49
N ASN A 91 3.80 9.04 -14.47
CA ASN A 91 3.25 10.14 -13.67
C ASN A 91 2.25 9.64 -12.60
N GLY A 92 2.49 8.44 -12.07
CA GLY A 92 1.82 7.97 -10.86
C GLY A 92 2.57 8.46 -9.64
N ASP A 93 1.86 8.99 -8.65
CA ASP A 93 2.42 9.66 -7.49
C ASP A 93 1.93 9.02 -6.19
N VAL A 94 2.80 9.04 -5.17
CA VAL A 94 2.53 8.53 -3.82
C VAL A 94 3.08 9.49 -2.78
N ASP A 95 2.29 9.80 -1.77
CA ASP A 95 2.73 10.58 -0.61
C ASP A 95 2.15 10.02 0.70
N ASP A 96 2.76 10.41 1.83
CA ASP A 96 2.26 10.17 3.19
C ASP A 96 1.91 8.69 3.46
N ILE A 97 2.79 7.77 3.04
CA ILE A 97 2.65 6.34 3.36
C ILE A 97 2.74 6.14 4.87
N SER A 98 1.71 5.55 5.46
CA SER A 98 1.62 5.22 6.88
C SER A 98 1.19 3.78 7.08
N LEU A 99 1.91 3.07 7.96
CA LEU A 99 1.56 1.74 8.43
C LEU A 99 1.56 1.75 9.96
N VAL A 100 0.38 1.71 10.55
CA VAL A 100 0.19 1.78 12.00
C VAL A 100 -0.27 0.44 12.52
N PHE A 101 0.32 -0.01 13.63
CA PHE A 101 -0.07 -1.22 14.34
C PHE A 101 -0.64 -0.87 15.71
N PHE A 102 -1.74 -1.50 16.11
CA PHE A 102 -2.44 -1.23 17.36
C PHE A 102 -3.14 -2.48 17.92
N ILE A 103 -3.52 -2.43 19.19
CA ILE A 103 -4.32 -3.44 19.92
C ILE A 103 -5.72 -2.88 20.12
#